data_AF-A0A4R2P655-F1
#
_entry.id   AF-A0A4R2P655-F1
#
_cell.length_a   1.000
_cell.length_b   1.000
_cell.length_c   1.000
_cell.angle_alpha   90.00
_cell.angle_beta   90.00
_cell.angle_gamma   90.00
#
_symmetry.space_group_name_H-M   'P 1'
#
loop_
_entity.id
_entity.type
_entity.pdbx_description
1 polymer ?
#
loop_
_entity_poly.entity_id
_entity_poly.type
_entity_poly.pdbx_seq_one_letter_code
_entity_poly.pdbx_strand_id
1 'polypeptide(L)'
;MQRSGPTRLRSSHPHVRNPVLALPSVARLQSLSPAARAELRQLLLELRGDAQVRADDCWRRHKAPMAAYWKVVSVYAGHVARVLR
;
A
#
# COMPACT_ATOMS: atom_id res chain seq x y z
N MET A 1 -41.65 -7.28 -5.81
CA MET A 1 -40.63 -6.53 -6.58
C MET A 1 -39.48 -6.17 -5.65
N GLN A 2 -38.48 -7.05 -5.50
CA GLN A 2 -37.34 -6.82 -4.60
C GLN A 2 -36.33 -5.91 -5.30
N ARG A 3 -36.03 -4.75 -4.71
CA ARG A 3 -35.08 -3.78 -5.26
C ARG A 3 -33.67 -4.30 -5.00
N SER A 4 -32.97 -4.70 -6.05
CA SER A 4 -31.53 -4.98 -6.02
C SER A 4 -30.79 -3.75 -5.47
N GLY A 5 -30.13 -3.90 -4.33
CA GLY A 5 -29.25 -2.86 -3.79
C GLY A 5 -28.09 -2.54 -4.75
N PRO A 6 -27.45 -1.37 -4.62
CA PRO A 6 -26.44 -0.93 -5.56
C PRO A 6 -25.29 -1.94 -5.61
N THR A 7 -25.03 -2.48 -6.80
CA THR A 7 -23.90 -3.37 -7.08
C THR A 7 -22.60 -2.61 -6.78
N ARG A 8 -21.95 -2.93 -5.64
CA ARG A 8 -20.61 -2.40 -5.36
C ARG A 8 -19.67 -2.89 -6.45
N LEU A 9 -19.15 -1.97 -7.25
CA LEU A 9 -18.16 -2.27 -8.30
C LEU A 9 -16.96 -3.01 -7.68
N ARG A 10 -16.42 -4.03 -8.37
CA ARG A 10 -15.28 -4.83 -7.90
C ARG A 10 -14.09 -3.97 -7.46
N SER A 11 -13.86 -2.84 -8.13
CA SER A 11 -12.83 -1.85 -7.81
C SER A 11 -13.01 -1.13 -6.46
N SER A 12 -14.17 -1.24 -5.83
CA SER A 12 -14.45 -0.70 -4.49
C SER A 12 -14.11 -1.67 -3.35
N HIS A 13 -13.83 -2.94 -3.65
CA HIS A 13 -13.50 -3.92 -2.61
C HIS A 13 -12.14 -3.60 -1.95
N PRO A 14 -12.03 -3.64 -0.61
CA PRO A 14 -10.78 -3.33 0.11
C PRO A 14 -9.59 -4.19 -0.32
N HIS A 15 -9.81 -5.49 -0.54
CA HIS A 15 -8.76 -6.42 -1.00
C HIS A 15 -8.33 -6.17 -2.46
N VAL A 16 -9.19 -5.55 -3.27
CA VAL A 16 -8.86 -5.16 -4.65
C VAL A 16 -8.04 -3.87 -4.65
N ARG A 17 -8.31 -2.96 -3.70
CA ARG A 17 -7.57 -1.70 -3.54
C ARG A 17 -6.25 -1.85 -2.79
N ASN A 18 -6.16 -2.84 -1.91
CA ASN A 18 -4.95 -3.18 -1.18
C ASN A 18 -4.80 -4.72 -1.16
N PRO A 19 -4.04 -5.30 -2.11
CA PRO A 19 -3.84 -6.74 -2.19
C PRO A 19 -3.12 -7.31 -0.98
N VAL A 20 -2.39 -6.49 -0.21
CA VAL A 20 -1.70 -6.92 1.02
C VAL A 20 -2.71 -7.45 2.03
N LEU A 21 -3.94 -6.90 2.10
CA LEU A 21 -4.98 -7.34 3.04
C LEU A 21 -5.41 -8.81 2.86
N ALA A 22 -5.14 -9.42 1.70
CA ALA A 22 -5.45 -10.82 1.45
C ALA A 22 -4.32 -11.78 1.85
N LEU A 23 -3.15 -11.26 2.26
CA LEU A 23 -2.00 -12.09 2.62
C LEU A 23 -2.16 -12.64 4.05
N PRO A 24 -1.85 -13.93 4.29
CA PRO A 24 -1.95 -14.52 5.63
C PRO A 24 -1.03 -13.82 6.65
N SER A 25 0.11 -13.29 6.19
CA SER A 25 1.08 -12.55 7.00
C SER A 25 0.51 -11.27 7.64
N VAL A 26 -0.63 -10.76 7.16
CA VAL A 26 -1.31 -9.60 7.75
C VAL A 26 -1.71 -9.84 9.20
N ALA A 27 -2.11 -11.07 9.55
CA ALA A 27 -2.46 -11.41 10.92
C ALA A 27 -1.32 -11.10 11.90
N ARG A 28 -0.07 -11.36 11.49
CA ARG A 28 1.13 -11.05 12.29
C ARG A 28 1.39 -9.55 12.42
N LEU A 29 1.10 -8.77 11.39
CA LEU A 29 1.21 -7.30 11.46
C LEU A 29 0.16 -6.71 12.39
N GLN A 30 -1.05 -7.28 12.39
CA GLN A 30 -2.15 -6.86 13.24
C GLN A 30 -1.95 -7.25 14.71
N SER A 31 -1.23 -8.35 14.98
CA SER A 31 -0.88 -8.80 16.34
C SER A 31 0.26 -8.02 16.99
N LEU A 32 0.91 -7.09 16.27
CA LEU A 32 1.91 -6.20 16.85
C LEU A 32 1.27 -5.28 17.91
N SER A 33 2.06 -4.89 18.92
CA SER A 33 1.61 -3.91 19.91
C SER A 33 1.24 -2.58 19.24
N PRO A 34 0.34 -1.77 19.83
CA PRO A 34 -0.04 -0.47 19.26
C PRO A 34 1.16 0.44 18.99
N ALA A 35 2.14 0.46 19.90
CA ALA A 35 3.38 1.22 19.72
C ALA A 35 4.20 0.71 18.53
N ALA A 36 4.42 -0.60 18.42
CA ALA A 36 5.15 -1.18 17.30
C ALA A 36 4.46 -0.94 15.95
N ARG A 37 3.12 -0.98 15.92
CA ARG A 37 2.32 -0.65 14.73
C ARG A 37 2.50 0.81 14.34
N ALA A 38 2.49 1.72 15.30
CA ALA A 38 2.67 3.15 15.06
C ALA A 38 4.06 3.46 14.50
N GLU A 39 5.12 2.94 15.13
CA GLU A 39 6.51 3.12 14.69
C GLU A 39 6.74 2.54 13.29
N LEU A 40 6.36 1.28 13.07
CA LEU A 40 6.51 0.64 11.77
C LEU A 40 5.70 1.36 10.68
N ARG A 41 4.51 1.86 11.01
CA ARG A 41 3.69 2.64 10.09
C ARG A 41 4.39 3.93 9.69
N GLN A 42 5.03 4.66 10.62
CA GLN A 42 5.77 5.88 10.29
C GLN A 42 6.93 5.58 9.34
N LEU A 43 7.77 4.59 9.68
CA LEU A 43 8.90 4.18 8.84
C LEU A 43 8.46 3.78 7.41
N LEU A 44 7.33 3.09 7.27
CA LEU A 44 6.77 2.74 5.95
C LEU A 44 6.25 3.95 5.17
N LEU A 45 5.72 4.98 5.85
CA LEU A 45 5.29 6.22 5.21
C LEU A 45 6.48 7.06 4.76
N GLU A 46 7.57 7.10 5.53
CA GLU A 46 8.84 7.70 5.15
C GLU A 46 9.44 7.00 3.93
N LEU A 47 9.54 5.66 3.98
CA LEU A 47 10.00 4.85 2.84
C LEU A 47 9.14 5.09 1.59
N ARG A 48 7.82 5.22 1.75
CA ARG A 48 6.92 5.56 0.64
C ARG A 48 7.30 6.91 0.03
N GLY A 49 7.60 7.93 0.84
CA GLY A 49 8.02 9.25 0.40
C GLY A 49 9.33 9.20 -0.37
N ASP A 50 10.36 8.58 0.20
CA ASP A 50 11.67 8.43 -0.44
C ASP A 50 11.59 7.69 -1.78
N ALA A 51 10.80 6.61 -1.82
CA ALA A 51 10.58 5.86 -3.05
C ALA A 51 9.87 6.70 -4.13
N GLN A 52 8.96 7.62 -3.75
CA GLN A 52 8.33 8.53 -4.71
C GLN A 52 9.35 9.49 -5.33
N VAL A 53 10.20 10.11 -4.49
CA VAL A 53 11.25 11.03 -4.94
C VAL A 53 12.21 10.32 -5.90
N ARG A 54 12.63 9.09 -5.56
CA ARG A 54 13.53 8.27 -6.39
C ARG A 54 12.89 7.86 -7.71
N ALA A 55 11.61 7.51 -7.71
CA ALA A 55 10.89 7.20 -8.95
C ALA A 55 10.84 8.43 -9.88
N ASP A 56 10.54 9.61 -9.33
CA ASP A 56 10.45 10.84 -10.10
C ASP A 56 11.83 11.26 -10.65
N ASP A 57 12.91 11.03 -9.90
CA ASP A 57 14.28 11.20 -10.41
C ASP A 57 14.60 10.24 -11.56
N CYS A 58 14.23 8.96 -11.42
CA CYS A 58 14.43 7.98 -12.48
C CYS A 58 13.65 8.35 -13.75
N TRP A 59 12.42 8.88 -13.61
CA TRP A 59 11.65 9.38 -14.76
C TRP A 59 12.37 10.54 -15.46
N ARG A 60 12.82 11.55 -14.71
CA ARG A 60 13.58 12.69 -15.28
C ARG A 60 14.86 12.26 -15.98
N ARG A 61 15.48 11.17 -15.50
CA ARG A 61 16.73 10.62 -16.05
C ARG A 61 16.51 9.54 -17.10
N HIS A 62 15.27 9.36 -17.60
CA HIS A 62 14.95 8.38 -18.64
C HIS A 62 15.24 6.91 -18.24
N LYS A 63 15.17 6.60 -16.94
CA LYS A 63 15.38 5.27 -16.36
C LYS A 63 14.06 4.59 -16.05
N ALA A 64 13.25 4.35 -17.08
CA ALA A 64 11.87 3.88 -16.93
C ALA A 64 11.70 2.59 -16.08
N PRO A 65 12.50 1.52 -16.27
CA PRO A 65 12.36 0.31 -15.44
C PRO A 65 12.62 0.57 -13.96
N MET A 66 13.62 1.39 -13.64
CA MET A 66 13.95 1.73 -12.26
C MET A 66 12.90 2.65 -11.64
N ALA A 67 12.32 3.55 -12.43
CA ALA A 67 11.23 4.40 -11.99
C ALA A 67 9.97 3.57 -11.63
N ALA A 68 9.64 2.57 -12.46
CA ALA A 68 8.56 1.63 -12.18
C ALA A 68 8.83 0.81 -10.90
N TYR A 69 10.05 0.30 -10.73
CA TYR A 69 10.46 -0.39 -9.50
C TYR A 69 10.22 0.47 -8.25
N TRP A 70 10.72 1.72 -8.25
CA TRP A 70 10.53 2.63 -7.12
C TRP A 70 9.06 2.99 -6.88
N LYS A 71 8.23 3.10 -7.92
CA LYS A 71 6.78 3.25 -7.74
C LYS A 71 6.14 2.03 -7.10
N VAL A 72 6.54 0.81 -7.46
CA VAL A 72 6.05 -0.42 -6.80
C VAL A 72 6.42 -0.41 -5.33
N VAL A 73 7.66 -0.06 -4.97
CA VAL A 73 8.11 0.07 -3.58
C VAL A 73 7.22 1.06 -2.81
N SER A 74 6.97 2.24 -3.38
CA SER A 74 6.09 3.25 -2.79
C SER A 74 4.66 2.74 -2.55
N VAL A 75 4.10 2.02 -3.52
CA VAL A 75 2.75 1.44 -3.44
C VAL A 75 2.66 0.39 -2.33
N TYR A 76 3.58 -0.58 -2.30
CA TYR A 76 3.56 -1.64 -1.30
C TYR A 76 3.86 -1.11 0.11
N ALA A 77 4.79 -0.17 0.28
CA ALA A 77 5.02 0.49 1.56
C ALA A 77 3.75 1.18 2.08
N GLY A 78 3.04 1.93 1.22
CA GLY A 78 1.77 2.55 1.56
C GLY A 78 0.64 1.55 1.86
N HIS A 79 0.60 0.43 1.15
CA HIS A 79 -0.34 -0.66 1.39
C HIS A 79 -0.13 -1.32 2.75
N VAL A 80 1.11 -1.66 3.10
CA VAL A 80 1.45 -2.23 4.41
C VAL A 80 1.18 -1.20 5.52
N ALA A 81 1.56 0.06 5.34
CA ALA A 81 1.27 1.13 6.31
C ALA A 81 -0.23 1.24 6.62
N ARG A 82 -1.11 1.00 5.62
CA ARG A 82 -2.56 1.03 5.81
C ARG A 82 -3.10 -0.17 6.60
N VAL A 83 -2.42 -1.33 6.54
CA VAL A 83 -2.74 -2.50 7.38
C VAL A 83 -2.49 -2.21 8.85
N LEU A 84 -1.49 -1.38 9.16
CA LEU A 84 -1.08 -1.05 10.53
C LEU A 84 -1.96 0.02 11.20
N ARG A 85 -2.86 0.68 10.47
CA ARG A 85 -3.76 1.72 10.99
C ARG A 85 -4.74 1.19 12.05
#